data_AF-A0A959RYG9-F1
#
_entry.id   AF-A0A959RYG9-F1
#
_cell.length_a   1.000
_cell.length_b   1.000
_cell.length_c   1.000
_cell.angle_alpha   90.00
_cell.angle_beta   90.00
_cell.angle_gamma   90.00
#
_symmetry.space_group_name_H-M   'P 1'
#
loop_
_entity.id
_entity.type
_entity.pdbx_description
1 polymer ?
#
loop_
_entity_poly.entity_id
_entity_poly.type
_entity_poly.pdbx_seq_one_letter_code
_entity_poly.pdbx_strand_id
1 'polypeptide(L)'
;VGGHAIAGDSIQIYSLGNASESETVIEVGFDYIKRNSIISNKEKISTLIKSLEFVDKNILELALMKRRNAQCTEKVKILAAEHKRIAAEIENIKAENLKMTNENYTPTDSKVSVNGNIYPGVKIGINGRFMIVKNLLRAKTFVLSPENEVIAV
;
A
#
# COMPACT_ATOMS: atom_id res chain seq x y z
N VAL A 1 -15.69 5.98 22.84
CA VAL A 1 -15.80 5.68 21.39
C VAL A 1 -14.39 5.76 20.82
N GLY A 2 -13.86 4.65 20.33
CA GLY A 2 -12.62 4.62 19.55
C GLY A 2 -12.90 4.85 18.06
N GLY A 3 -11.87 5.00 17.24
CA GLY A 3 -12.05 5.24 15.81
C GLY A 3 -10.75 5.35 15.04
N HIS A 4 -10.85 5.23 13.71
CA HIS A 4 -9.73 5.40 12.78
C HIS A 4 -9.98 6.61 11.90
N ALA A 5 -9.06 7.57 11.91
CA ALA A 5 -9.12 8.75 11.04
C ALA A 5 -7.84 8.86 10.21
N ILE A 6 -7.99 9.22 8.93
CA ILE A 6 -6.90 9.32 7.96
C ILE A 6 -7.02 10.66 7.25
N ALA A 7 -5.91 11.38 7.08
CA ALA A 7 -5.83 12.58 6.25
C ALA A 7 -4.55 12.61 5.40
N GLY A 8 -4.59 13.36 4.29
CA GLY A 8 -3.44 13.55 3.41
C GLY A 8 -2.35 14.39 4.08
N ASP A 9 -2.68 15.62 4.50
CA ASP A 9 -1.65 16.55 4.98
C ASP A 9 -1.52 16.56 6.51
N SER A 10 -2.51 17.12 7.22
CA SER A 10 -2.45 17.30 8.66
C SER A 10 -3.82 17.14 9.31
N ILE A 11 -3.82 16.85 10.61
CA ILE A 11 -5.02 16.75 11.43
C ILE A 11 -4.88 17.69 12.61
N GLN A 12 -5.93 18.48 12.88
CA GLN A 12 -6.06 19.29 14.08
C GLN A 12 -7.30 18.87 14.85
N ILE A 13 -7.12 18.51 16.12
CA ILE A 13 -8.20 17.99 16.97
C ILE A 13 -8.07 18.50 18.40
N TYR A 14 -9.17 18.49 19.14
CA TYR A 14 -9.17 18.92 20.53
C TYR A 14 -8.79 17.80 21.50
N SER A 15 -9.39 16.61 21.38
CA SER A 15 -9.08 15.46 22.24
C SER A 15 -8.88 14.22 21.39
N LEU A 16 -7.92 13.38 21.79
CA LEU A 16 -7.58 12.17 21.07
C LEU A 16 -7.66 10.94 21.98
N GLY A 17 -8.50 9.97 21.59
CA GLY A 17 -8.77 8.79 22.40
C GLY A 17 -9.77 9.05 23.52
N ASN A 18 -9.86 8.12 24.46
CA ASN A 18 -10.73 8.21 25.62
C ASN A 18 -10.15 7.48 26.84
N ALA A 19 -10.70 7.75 28.03
CA ALA A 19 -10.27 7.13 29.29
C ALA A 19 -10.60 5.62 29.40
N SER A 20 -11.48 5.12 28.54
CA SER A 20 -11.84 3.69 28.46
C SER A 20 -10.89 2.89 27.55
N GLU A 21 -9.74 3.47 27.18
CA GLU A 21 -8.69 2.85 26.37
C GLU A 21 -9.19 2.21 25.06
N SER A 22 -10.27 2.73 24.48
CA SER A 22 -10.73 2.22 23.18
C SER A 22 -9.71 2.55 22.11
N GLU A 23 -9.35 1.56 21.29
CA GLU A 23 -8.37 1.73 20.22
C GLU A 23 -8.72 2.92 19.33
N THR A 24 -7.79 3.86 19.22
CA THR A 24 -7.95 5.07 18.42
C THR A 24 -6.71 5.25 17.58
N VAL A 25 -6.88 5.30 16.26
CA VAL A 25 -5.79 5.39 15.29
C VAL A 25 -5.95 6.66 14.47
N ILE A 26 -4.90 7.45 14.37
CA ILE A 26 -4.85 8.60 13.47
C ILE A 26 -3.66 8.48 12.54
N GLU A 27 -3.88 8.69 11.25
CA GLU A 27 -2.83 8.64 10.23
C GLU A 27 -2.83 9.92 9.38
N VAL A 28 -1.66 10.52 9.19
CA VAL A 28 -1.44 11.69 8.31
C VAL A 28 -0.23 11.47 7.40
N GLY A 29 -0.12 12.25 6.33
CA GLY A 29 1.00 12.15 5.39
C GLY A 29 0.99 10.86 4.58
N PHE A 30 -0.17 10.23 4.52
CA PHE A 30 -0.35 8.94 3.90
C PHE A 30 -1.36 9.10 2.78
N ASP A 31 -0.90 9.08 1.52
CA ASP A 31 -1.79 9.15 0.36
C ASP A 31 -2.57 7.84 0.25
N TYR A 32 -3.75 7.83 0.88
CA TYR A 32 -4.67 6.71 0.92
C TYR A 32 -5.10 6.27 -0.49
N ILE A 33 -5.24 7.22 -1.43
CA ILE A 33 -5.60 6.92 -2.82
C ILE A 33 -4.47 6.13 -3.47
N LYS A 34 -3.24 6.63 -3.39
CA LYS A 34 -2.07 5.92 -3.95
C LYS A 34 -1.83 4.57 -3.28
N ARG A 35 -2.00 4.45 -1.96
CA ARG A 35 -1.91 3.15 -1.26
C ARG A 35 -2.92 2.16 -1.81
N ASN A 36 -4.18 2.59 -1.95
CA ASN A 36 -5.22 1.74 -2.49
C ASN A 36 -4.94 1.36 -3.95
N SER A 37 -4.39 2.28 -4.74
CA SER A 37 -3.91 1.97 -6.10
C SER A 37 -2.79 0.92 -6.08
N ILE A 38 -1.80 1.04 -5.19
CA ILE A 38 -0.72 0.05 -5.05
C ILE A 38 -1.27 -1.31 -4.60
N ILE A 39 -2.22 -1.35 -3.66
CA ILE A 39 -2.87 -2.58 -3.20
C ILE A 39 -3.64 -3.23 -4.35
N SER A 40 -4.49 -2.47 -5.04
CA SER A 40 -5.25 -2.94 -6.21
C SER A 40 -4.31 -3.44 -7.32
N ASN A 41 -3.22 -2.74 -7.59
CA ASN A 41 -2.20 -3.15 -8.55
C ASN A 41 -1.52 -4.47 -8.14
N LYS A 42 -1.28 -4.71 -6.84
CA LYS A 42 -0.75 -6.00 -6.35
C LYS A 42 -1.74 -7.14 -6.56
N GLU A 43 -3.03 -6.92 -6.33
CA GLU A 43 -4.07 -7.90 -6.61
C GLU A 43 -4.17 -8.20 -8.11
N LYS A 44 -4.08 -7.16 -8.95
CA LYS A 44 -4.04 -7.29 -10.40
C LYS A 44 -2.81 -8.10 -10.85
N ILE A 45 -1.62 -7.81 -10.34
CA ILE A 45 -0.40 -8.59 -10.62
C ILE A 45 -0.58 -10.06 -10.21
N SER A 46 -1.13 -10.32 -9.03
CA SER A 46 -1.37 -11.69 -8.55
C SER A 46 -2.30 -12.47 -9.51
N THR A 47 -3.33 -11.81 -10.01
CA THR A 47 -4.25 -12.38 -11.01
C THR A 47 -3.55 -12.62 -12.35
N LEU A 48 -2.72 -11.69 -12.81
CA LEU A 48 -1.94 -11.82 -14.04
C LEU A 48 -0.90 -12.94 -13.95
N ILE A 49 -0.25 -13.13 -12.80
CA ILE A 49 0.69 -14.25 -12.57
C ILE A 49 -0.03 -15.59 -12.70
N LYS A 50 -1.22 -15.75 -12.11
CA LYS A 50 -2.02 -16.97 -12.28
C LYS A 50 -2.41 -17.22 -13.73
N SER A 51 -2.73 -16.15 -14.47
CA SER A 51 -3.00 -16.23 -15.90
C SER A 51 -1.76 -16.68 -16.69
N LEU A 52 -0.58 -16.16 -16.32
CA LEU A 52 0.69 -16.53 -16.94
C LEU A 52 1.01 -18.02 -16.69
N GLU A 53 0.87 -18.50 -15.45
CA GLU A 53 1.05 -19.92 -15.10
C GLU A 53 0.11 -20.83 -15.91
N PHE A 54 -1.14 -20.41 -16.13
CA PHE A 54 -2.07 -21.14 -16.98
C PHE A 54 -1.58 -21.18 -18.44
N VAL A 55 -1.14 -20.05 -19.00
CA VAL A 55 -0.60 -19.99 -20.36
C VAL A 55 0.65 -20.88 -20.50
N ASP A 56 1.56 -20.85 -19.53
CA ASP A 56 2.77 -21.69 -19.50
C ASP A 56 2.43 -23.18 -19.50
N LYS A 57 1.46 -23.58 -18.67
CA LYS A 57 0.99 -24.96 -18.64
C LYS A 57 0.44 -25.40 -20.00
N ASN A 58 -0.36 -24.56 -20.65
CA ASN A 58 -0.90 -24.86 -21.98
C ASN A 58 0.19 -24.96 -23.05
N ILE A 59 1.21 -24.07 -23.01
CA ILE A 59 2.35 -24.13 -23.92
C ILE A 59 3.12 -25.44 -23.72
N LEU A 60 3.38 -25.82 -22.47
CA LEU A 60 4.08 -27.07 -22.14
C LEU A 60 3.29 -28.30 -22.61
N GLU A 61 1.99 -28.35 -22.34
CA GLU A 61 1.12 -29.44 -22.79
C GLU A 61 1.16 -29.59 -24.33
N LEU A 62 1.06 -28.48 -25.07
CA LEU A 62 1.16 -28.49 -26.53
C LEU A 62 2.56 -28.90 -27.02
N ALA A 63 3.63 -28.52 -26.30
CA ALA A 63 5.00 -28.89 -26.65
C ALA A 63 5.27 -30.39 -26.49
N LEU A 64 4.62 -31.04 -25.51
CA LEU A 64 4.72 -32.47 -25.18
C LEU A 64 3.83 -33.37 -26.07
N MET A 65 2.89 -32.80 -26.85
CA MET A 65 2.05 -33.59 -27.75
C MET A 65 2.87 -34.26 -28.85
N LYS A 66 2.78 -35.60 -28.93
CA LYS A 66 3.50 -36.44 -29.92
C LYS A 66 3.10 -36.20 -31.38
N ARG A 67 1.93 -35.60 -31.64
CA ARG A 67 1.46 -35.23 -32.99
C ARG A 67 1.52 -33.72 -33.15
N ARG A 68 2.69 -33.19 -33.54
CA ARG A 68 2.82 -31.80 -33.98
C ARG A 68 2.17 -31.65 -35.35
N ASN A 69 1.01 -31.02 -35.41
CA ASN A 69 0.41 -30.56 -36.64
C ASN A 69 0.52 -29.02 -36.75
N ALA A 70 0.20 -28.46 -37.93
CA ALA A 70 0.25 -27.02 -38.15
C ALA A 70 -0.65 -26.25 -37.16
N GLN A 71 -1.77 -26.84 -36.74
CA GLN A 71 -2.70 -26.26 -35.77
C GLN A 71 -2.10 -26.12 -34.37
N CYS A 72 -1.30 -27.09 -33.90
CA CYS A 72 -0.55 -27.00 -32.64
C CYS A 72 0.49 -25.87 -32.70
N THR A 73 1.18 -25.73 -33.82
CA THR A 73 2.20 -24.69 -34.01
C THR A 73 1.59 -23.30 -33.96
N GLU A 74 0.42 -23.12 -34.57
CA GLU A 74 -0.29 -21.84 -34.56
C GLU A 74 -0.83 -21.50 -33.16
N LYS A 75 -1.39 -22.47 -32.44
CA LYS A 75 -1.81 -22.28 -31.04
C LYS A 75 -0.65 -21.88 -30.12
N VAL A 76 0.53 -22.49 -30.29
CA VAL A 76 1.73 -22.12 -29.51
C VAL A 76 2.15 -20.68 -29.80
N LYS A 77 2.08 -20.22 -31.05
CA LYS A 77 2.38 -18.81 -31.38
C LYS A 77 1.42 -17.85 -30.71
N ILE A 78 0.12 -18.14 -30.72
CA ILE A 78 -0.91 -17.32 -30.06
C ILE A 78 -0.65 -17.26 -28.56
N LEU A 79 -0.40 -18.41 -27.91
CA LEU A 79 -0.10 -18.46 -26.48
C LEU A 79 1.21 -17.75 -26.13
N ALA A 80 2.24 -17.85 -26.98
CA ALA A 80 3.50 -17.13 -26.78
C ALA A 80 3.34 -15.60 -26.91
N ALA A 81 2.46 -15.14 -27.81
CA ALA A 81 2.11 -13.72 -27.91
C ALA A 81 1.36 -13.24 -26.65
N GLU A 82 0.41 -14.04 -26.16
CA GLU A 82 -0.34 -13.72 -24.93
C GLU A 82 0.57 -13.73 -23.69
N HIS A 83 1.49 -14.69 -23.58
CA HIS A 83 2.51 -14.73 -22.54
C HIS A 83 3.33 -13.43 -22.52
N LYS A 84 3.84 -13.00 -23.68
CA LYS A 84 4.59 -11.73 -23.80
C LYS A 84 3.75 -10.53 -23.38
N ARG A 85 2.47 -10.50 -23.76
CA ARG A 85 1.53 -9.43 -23.40
C ARG A 85 1.32 -9.34 -21.88
N ILE A 86 1.02 -10.48 -21.23
CA ILE A 86 0.82 -10.56 -19.79
C ILE A 86 2.10 -10.19 -19.03
N ALA A 87 3.26 -10.69 -19.47
CA ALA A 87 4.54 -10.37 -18.85
C ALA A 87 4.88 -8.87 -18.94
N ALA A 88 4.65 -8.25 -20.10
CA ALA A 88 4.84 -6.81 -20.27
C ALA A 88 3.87 -6.00 -19.40
N GLU A 89 2.62 -6.44 -19.26
CA GLU A 89 1.64 -5.79 -18.39
C GLU A 89 2.05 -5.84 -16.91
N ILE A 90 2.56 -6.98 -16.44
CA ILE A 90 3.10 -7.12 -15.08
C ILE A 90 4.25 -6.14 -14.84
N GLU A 91 5.22 -6.07 -15.76
CA GLU A 91 6.37 -5.17 -15.61
C GLU A 91 5.97 -3.70 -15.65
N ASN A 92 5.01 -3.33 -16.50
CA ASN A 92 4.46 -1.97 -16.54
C ASN A 92 3.80 -1.59 -15.20
N ILE A 93 2.97 -2.46 -14.63
CA ILE A 93 2.31 -2.19 -13.34
C ILE A 93 3.35 -2.12 -12.20
N LYS A 94 4.40 -2.96 -12.24
CA LYS A 94 5.50 -2.87 -11.26
C LYS A 94 6.25 -1.54 -11.37
N ALA A 95 6.56 -1.09 -12.58
CA ALA A 95 7.22 0.19 -12.81
C ALA A 95 6.36 1.38 -12.33
N GLU A 96 5.05 1.32 -12.57
CA GLU A 96 4.09 2.31 -12.09
C GLU A 96 4.04 2.34 -10.55
N ASN A 97 3.96 1.18 -9.89
CA ASN A 97 4.02 1.08 -8.43
C ASN A 97 5.33 1.63 -7.86
N LEU A 98 6.46 1.37 -8.52
CA LEU A 98 7.76 1.90 -8.11
C LEU A 98 7.77 3.43 -8.20
N LYS A 99 7.22 3.99 -9.29
CA LYS A 99 7.09 5.44 -9.47
C LYS A 99 6.20 6.06 -8.38
N MET A 100 5.02 5.49 -8.13
CA MET A 100 4.13 5.94 -7.06
C MET A 100 4.78 5.87 -5.69
N THR A 101 5.61 4.85 -5.43
CA THR A 101 6.33 4.68 -4.16
C THR A 101 7.44 5.72 -4.01
N ASN A 102 8.17 6.03 -5.09
CA ASN A 102 9.25 7.01 -5.07
C ASN A 102 8.75 8.46 -4.95
N GLU A 103 7.58 8.77 -5.52
CA GLU A 103 6.93 10.09 -5.37
C GLU A 103 6.43 10.37 -3.94
N ASN A 104 6.23 9.34 -3.11
CA ASN A 104 5.78 9.45 -1.72
C ASN A 104 6.90 9.85 -0.72
N TYR A 105 8.14 10.01 -1.17
CA TYR A 105 9.25 10.45 -0.32
C TYR A 105 9.47 11.97 -0.31
N THR A 106 8.49 12.75 -0.75
CA THR A 106 8.50 14.18 -0.40
C THR A 106 7.98 14.24 1.04
N PRO A 107 8.77 14.65 2.04
CA PRO A 107 8.28 14.81 3.40
C PRO A 107 7.22 15.90 3.33
N THR A 108 5.95 15.52 3.27
CA THR A 108 4.88 16.46 3.56
C THR A 108 5.11 16.91 5.00
N ASP A 109 4.88 18.20 5.29
CA ASP A 109 4.87 18.81 6.64
C ASP A 109 3.72 18.25 7.50
N SER A 110 3.50 16.95 7.41
CA SER A 110 2.40 16.22 7.98
C SER A 110 2.56 16.16 9.48
N LYS A 111 1.51 16.62 10.15
CA LYS A 111 1.49 16.75 11.59
C LYS A 111 0.11 16.44 12.14
N VAL A 112 0.10 15.96 13.37
CA VAL A 112 -1.12 15.80 14.16
C VAL A 112 -1.04 16.75 15.33
N SER A 113 -1.86 17.80 15.32
CA SER A 113 -1.91 18.80 16.39
C SER A 113 -3.10 18.51 17.30
N VAL A 114 -2.84 18.27 18.58
CA VAL A 114 -3.88 18.03 19.59
C VAL A 114 -3.79 19.12 20.65
N ASN A 115 -4.87 19.89 20.83
CA ASN A 115 -4.88 21.03 21.76
C ASN A 115 -5.23 20.64 23.21
N GLY A 116 -5.93 19.52 23.39
CA GLY A 116 -6.39 19.00 24.68
C GLY A 116 -5.69 17.71 25.06
N ASN A 117 -6.46 16.73 25.58
CA ASN A 117 -5.89 15.50 26.12
C ASN A 117 -5.67 14.44 25.02
N ILE A 118 -4.59 13.68 25.17
CA ILE A 118 -4.24 12.53 24.35
C ILE A 118 -4.11 11.35 25.29
N TYR A 119 -5.07 10.43 25.23
CA TYR A 119 -5.13 9.30 26.14
C TYR A 119 -4.12 8.20 25.78
N PRO A 120 -3.69 7.38 26.75
CA PRO A 120 -2.90 6.18 26.49
C PRO A 120 -3.59 5.23 25.50
N GLY A 121 -2.81 4.44 24.77
CA GLY A 121 -3.30 3.46 23.79
C GLY A 121 -3.63 4.05 22.42
N VAL A 122 -3.60 5.37 22.26
CA VAL A 122 -3.73 6.03 20.96
C VAL A 122 -2.53 5.70 20.08
N LYS A 123 -2.79 5.31 18.83
CA LYS A 123 -1.78 5.08 17.79
C LYS A 123 -1.76 6.24 16.80
N ILE A 124 -0.59 6.85 16.64
CA ILE A 124 -0.38 8.01 15.77
C ILE A 124 0.55 7.60 14.64
N GLY A 125 0.09 7.74 13.41
CA GLY A 125 0.78 7.43 12.17
C GLY A 125 1.13 8.69 11.39
N ILE A 126 2.39 8.86 11.00
CA ILE A 126 2.84 9.93 10.10
C ILE A 126 3.72 9.29 9.03
N ASN A 127 3.39 9.45 7.75
CA ASN A 127 4.16 8.89 6.62
C ASN A 127 4.44 7.37 6.76
N GLY A 128 3.48 6.62 7.31
CA GLY A 128 3.60 5.17 7.51
C GLY A 128 4.49 4.74 8.70
N ARG A 129 4.98 5.69 9.49
CA ARG A 129 5.64 5.45 10.78
C ARG A 129 4.65 5.63 11.91
N PHE A 130 4.73 4.79 12.94
CA PHE A 130 3.75 4.77 14.02
C PHE A 130 4.39 4.93 15.39
N MET A 131 3.72 5.66 16.26
CA MET A 131 3.99 5.72 17.69
C MET A 131 2.72 5.42 18.47
N ILE A 132 2.87 4.72 19.60
CA ILE A 132 1.79 4.49 20.56
C ILE A 132 2.02 5.40 21.76
N VAL A 133 1.00 6.16 22.12
CA VAL A 133 1.01 7.00 23.31
C VAL A 133 0.87 6.10 24.54
N LYS A 134 1.91 6.05 25.37
CA LYS A 134 1.94 5.19 26.57
C LYS A 134 1.36 5.86 27.82
N ASN A 135 1.44 7.19 27.89
CA ASN A 135 1.02 7.98 29.05
C ASN A 135 0.06 9.08 28.59
N LEU A 136 -0.79 9.58 29.50
CA LEU A 136 -1.65 10.72 29.21
C LEU A 136 -0.79 11.95 28.86
N LEU A 137 -0.96 12.48 27.66
CA LEU A 137 -0.33 13.72 27.21
C LEU A 137 -1.39 14.81 27.06
N ARG A 138 -0.94 16.06 27.06
CA ARG A 138 -1.80 17.22 26.85
C ARG A 138 -1.11 18.21 25.92
N ALA A 139 -1.88 18.80 25.00
CA ALA A 139 -1.43 19.89 24.12
C ALA A 139 -0.10 19.56 23.40
N LYS A 140 -0.13 18.61 22.46
CA LYS A 140 1.06 18.16 21.73
C LYS A 140 0.86 18.16 20.23
N THR A 141 1.93 18.43 19.51
CA THR A 141 1.99 18.24 18.07
C THR A 141 2.92 17.09 17.75
N PHE A 142 2.46 16.17 16.92
CA PHE A 142 3.24 15.03 16.49
C PHE A 142 3.77 15.30 15.09
N VAL A 143 5.06 15.07 14.90
CA VAL A 143 5.79 15.27 13.63
C VAL A 143 6.75 14.14 13.39
N LEU A 144 7.24 14.02 12.16
CA LEU A 144 8.32 13.10 11.81
C LEU A 144 9.67 13.77 12.10
N SER A 145 10.49 13.11 12.92
CA SER A 145 11.87 13.50 13.19
C SER A 145 12.78 13.26 11.98
N PRO A 146 13.98 13.88 11.93
CA PRO A 146 15.00 13.58 10.92
C PRO A 146 15.40 12.10 10.87
N GLU A 147 15.24 11.36 11.98
CA GLU A 147 15.54 9.93 12.08
C GLU A 147 14.38 9.03 11.61
N ASN A 148 13.33 9.61 11.01
CA ASN A 148 12.10 8.93 10.58
C ASN A 148 11.30 8.28 11.72
N GLU A 149 11.43 8.80 12.94
CA GLU A 149 10.60 8.45 14.08
C GLU A 149 9.50 9.50 14.32
N VAL A 150 8.31 9.05 14.72
CA VAL A 150 7.23 9.97 15.12
C VAL A 150 7.52 10.47 16.52
N ILE A 151 7.64 11.78 16.69
CA ILE A 151 7.95 12.42 17.98
C ILE A 151 6.87 13.44 18.36
N ALA A 152 6.74 13.69 19.66
CA ALA A 152 5.84 14.70 20.21
C ALA A 152 6.63 15.96 20.58
N VAL A 153 6.32 17.08 19.92
CA VAL A 153 6.80 18.44 20.25
C VAL A 153 5.76 19.19 21.07
#